data_AF-A0A377PDI7-F1
#
_entry.id   AF-A0A377PDI7-F1
#
_cell.length_a   1.000
_cell.length_b   1.000
_cell.length_c   1.000
_cell.angle_alpha   90.00
_cell.angle_beta   90.00
_cell.angle_gamma   90.00
#
_symmetry.space_group_name_H-M   'P 1'
#
loop_
_entity.id
_entity.type
_entity.pdbx_description
1 polymer ?
#
loop_
_entity_poly.entity_id
_entity_poly.type
_entity_poly.pdbx_seq_one_letter_code
_entity_poly.pdbx_strand_id
1 'polypeptide(L)'
;MCIATSGPGATNLITGLADAMLDSVPVVAITGQVGSALIGTDAFQEIDVLGLSLACTKHSFLVESLDALPGIMAEAFAVAMGGVRARS
;
A
#
# COMPACT_ATOMS: atom_id res chain seq x y z
N MET A 1 -0.63 -0.43 12.32
CA MET A 1 -1.55 -0.64 11.19
C MET A 1 -2.39 0.62 11.03
N CYS A 2 -2.60 1.07 9.79
CA CYS A 2 -3.52 2.16 9.46
C CYS A 2 -4.38 1.78 8.25
N ILE A 3 -5.53 2.43 8.13
CA ILE A 3 -6.50 2.21 7.05
C ILE A 3 -6.91 3.57 6.50
N ALA A 4 -6.95 3.72 5.18
CA ALA A 4 -7.46 4.90 4.50
C ALA A 4 -8.35 4.53 3.31
N THR A 5 -9.16 5.49 2.86
CA THR A 5 -9.91 5.37 1.60
C THR A 5 -8.97 5.55 0.40
N SER A 6 -9.50 5.42 -0.82
CA SER A 6 -8.78 5.70 -2.07
C SER A 6 -8.41 7.18 -2.23
N GLY A 7 -7.70 7.50 -3.31
CA GLY A 7 -7.39 8.86 -3.73
C GLY A 7 -6.81 9.71 -2.60
N PRO A 8 -7.50 10.78 -2.14
CA PRO A 8 -6.98 11.69 -1.13
C PRO A 8 -6.66 11.02 0.21
N GLY A 9 -7.37 9.96 0.58
CA GLY A 9 -7.09 9.21 1.80
C GLY A 9 -5.73 8.51 1.74
N ALA A 10 -5.49 7.80 0.65
CA ALA A 10 -4.24 7.10 0.40
C ALA A 10 -3.05 8.06 0.22
N THR A 11 -3.22 9.17 -0.51
CA THR A 11 -2.14 10.15 -0.70
C THR A 11 -1.70 10.81 0.60
N ASN A 12 -2.60 11.01 1.56
CA ASN A 12 -2.26 11.58 2.87
C ASN A 12 -1.40 10.64 3.73
N LEU A 13 -1.29 9.36 3.38
CA LEU A 13 -0.42 8.42 4.09
C LEU A 13 1.05 8.50 3.65
N ILE A 14 1.35 9.08 2.48
CA ILE A 14 2.66 8.97 1.82
C ILE A 14 3.80 9.47 2.70
N THR A 15 3.64 10.63 3.36
CA THR A 15 4.67 11.15 4.27
C THR A 15 4.91 10.22 5.45
N GLY A 16 3.85 9.65 6.04
CA GLY A 16 3.98 8.71 7.15
C GLY A 16 4.59 7.36 6.74
N LEU A 17 4.33 6.91 5.50
CA LEU A 17 4.99 5.72 4.94
C LEU A 17 6.48 5.95 4.73
N ALA A 18 6.85 7.12 4.18
CA ALA A 18 8.25 7.50 4.01
C ALA A 18 8.98 7.57 5.35
N ASP A 19 8.38 8.22 6.35
CA ASP A 19 8.90 8.31 7.72
C ASP A 19 9.12 6.91 8.32
N ALA A 20 8.09 6.05 8.28
CA ALA A 20 8.19 4.69 8.79
C ALA A 20 9.27 3.85 8.06
N MET A 21 9.44 4.04 6.75
CA MET A 21 10.47 3.34 5.99
C MET A 21 11.87 3.80 6.38
N LEU A 22 12.10 5.11 6.52
CA LEU A 22 13.40 5.68 6.91
C LEU A 22 13.80 5.29 8.33
N ASP A 23 12.84 5.28 9.25
CA ASP A 23 13.06 4.91 10.65
C ASP A 23 12.97 3.40 10.91
N SER A 24 12.77 2.60 9.86
CA SER A 24 12.62 1.15 9.94
C SER A 24 11.48 0.69 10.88
N VAL A 25 10.40 1.47 10.97
CA VAL A 25 9.22 1.16 11.77
C VAL A 25 8.31 0.19 10.99
N PRO A 26 7.90 -0.95 11.56
CA PRO A 26 7.01 -1.89 10.89
C PRO A 26 5.59 -1.31 10.78
N VAL A 27 5.14 -1.06 9.54
CA VAL A 27 3.79 -0.56 9.24
C VAL A 27 3.18 -1.37 8.09
N VAL A 28 1.91 -1.73 8.27
CA VAL A 28 1.02 -2.18 7.21
C VAL A 28 -0.07 -1.13 7.04
N ALA A 29 -0.17 -0.56 5.84
CA ALA A 29 -1.20 0.39 5.44
C ALA A 29 -2.15 -0.27 4.45
N ILE A 30 -3.45 -0.17 4.72
CA ILE A 30 -4.51 -0.71 3.85
C ILE A 30 -5.25 0.49 3.26
N THR A 31 -5.31 0.57 1.94
CA THR A 31 -6.03 1.63 1.24
C THR A 31 -7.19 1.05 0.45
N GLY A 32 -8.33 1.74 0.45
CA GLY A 32 -9.36 1.50 -0.54
C GLY A 32 -8.86 1.82 -1.96
N GLN A 33 -9.52 1.24 -2.95
CA GLN A 33 -9.34 1.56 -4.37
C GLN A 33 -10.72 1.58 -5.05
N VAL A 34 -10.81 2.22 -6.22
CA VAL A 34 -11.97 2.10 -7.10
C VAL A 34 -12.18 0.63 -7.50
N GLY A 35 -13.40 0.29 -7.95
CA GLY A 35 -13.69 -1.07 -8.42
C GLY A 35 -12.76 -1.47 -9.56
N SER A 36 -12.35 -2.74 -9.63
CA SER A 36 -11.28 -3.21 -10.53
C SER A 36 -11.51 -2.85 -12.01
N ALA A 37 -12.76 -2.81 -12.46
CA ALA A 37 -13.12 -2.44 -13.83
C ALA A 37 -12.95 -0.94 -14.16
N LEU A 38 -12.74 -0.09 -13.14
CA LEU A 38 -12.57 1.36 -13.26
C LEU A 38 -11.11 1.79 -13.08
N ILE A 39 -10.19 0.86 -12.79
CA ILE A 39 -8.76 1.18 -12.70
C ILE A 39 -8.24 1.58 -14.09
N GLY A 40 -7.53 2.70 -14.17
CA GLY A 40 -6.98 3.32 -15.36
C GLY A 40 -7.96 4.23 -16.12
N THR A 41 -9.11 4.59 -15.52
CA THR A 41 -10.19 5.31 -16.24
C THR A 41 -10.40 6.75 -15.77
N ASP A 42 -9.53 7.26 -14.89
CA ASP A 42 -9.69 8.54 -14.19
C ASP A 42 -11.01 8.58 -13.39
N ALA A 43 -11.35 7.47 -12.75
CA ALA A 43 -12.55 7.37 -11.93
C ALA A 43 -12.48 8.32 -10.72
N PHE A 44 -13.63 8.62 -10.14
CA PHE A 44 -13.70 9.50 -8.97
C PHE A 44 -12.85 8.95 -7.82
N GLN A 45 -11.93 9.78 -7.31
CA GLN A 45 -10.93 9.42 -6.27
C GLN A 45 -9.99 8.28 -6.67
N GLU A 46 -9.80 8.04 -7.96
CA GLU A 46 -8.75 7.16 -8.45
C GLU A 46 -7.39 7.84 -8.37
N ILE A 47 -6.42 7.14 -7.80
CA ILE A 47 -5.00 7.48 -7.84
C ILE A 47 -4.21 6.16 -7.96
N ASP A 48 -3.12 6.16 -8.72
CA ASP A 48 -2.14 5.08 -8.72
C ASP A 48 -1.31 5.09 -7.42
N VAL A 49 -1.92 4.60 -6.34
CA VAL A 49 -1.30 4.48 -5.02
C VAL A 49 -0.18 3.45 -5.04
N LEU A 50 -0.30 2.40 -5.87
CA LEU A 50 0.73 1.39 -6.03
C LEU A 50 2.03 2.06 -6.51
N GLY A 51 1.99 2.73 -7.66
CA GLY A 51 3.14 3.45 -8.22
C GLY A 51 3.66 4.54 -7.28
N LEU A 52 2.76 5.33 -6.66
CA LEU A 52 3.13 6.40 -5.74
C LEU A 52 3.89 5.90 -4.49
N SER A 53 3.53 4.72 -3.98
CA SER A 53 4.09 4.18 -2.73
C SER A 53 5.37 3.37 -2.90
N LEU A 54 5.74 2.98 -4.14
CA LEU A 54 6.95 2.18 -4.39
C LEU A 54 8.24 2.85 -3.89
N ALA A 55 8.28 4.18 -3.88
CA ALA A 55 9.45 4.94 -3.43
C ALA A 55 9.54 5.07 -1.89
N CYS A 56 8.47 4.77 -1.15
CA CYS A 56 8.37 5.02 0.29
C CYS A 56 7.84 3.82 1.09
N THR A 57 7.91 2.61 0.54
CA THR A 57 7.52 1.37 1.22
C THR A 57 8.52 0.25 0.92
N LYS A 58 8.62 -0.75 1.80
CA LYS A 58 9.39 -1.98 1.52
C LYS A 58 8.78 -2.77 0.36
N HIS A 59 7.45 -2.75 0.28
CA HIS A 59 6.67 -3.42 -0.75
C HIS A 59 5.23 -2.90 -0.73
N SER A 60 4.58 -2.94 -1.88
CA SER A 60 3.17 -2.59 -2.06
C SER A 60 2.47 -3.65 -2.91
N PHE A 61 1.20 -3.91 -2.62
CA PHE A 61 0.39 -4.91 -3.30
C PHE A 61 -0.87 -4.28 -3.89
N LEU A 62 -1.36 -4.83 -5.00
CA LEU A 62 -2.72 -4.61 -5.49
C LEU A 62 -3.48 -5.92 -5.38
N VAL A 63 -4.59 -5.92 -4.63
CA VAL A 63 -5.43 -7.11 -4.46
C VAL A 63 -6.42 -7.19 -5.62
N GLU A 64 -6.18 -8.11 -6.54
CA GLU A 64 -7.02 -8.30 -7.74
C GLU A 64 -8.10 -9.38 -7.57
N SER A 65 -7.99 -10.22 -6.54
CA SER A 65 -8.98 -11.26 -6.22
C SER A 65 -9.11 -11.50 -4.72
N LEU A 66 -10.30 -11.90 -4.28
CA LEU A 66 -10.57 -12.21 -2.87
C LEU A 66 -9.81 -13.44 -2.38
N ASP A 67 -9.55 -14.42 -3.26
CA ASP A 67 -8.82 -15.64 -2.92
C ASP A 67 -7.34 -15.36 -2.59
N ALA A 68 -6.76 -14.31 -3.18
CA ALA A 68 -5.39 -13.90 -2.90
C ALA A 68 -5.24 -13.10 -1.59
N LEU A 69 -6.33 -12.51 -1.09
CA LEU A 69 -6.30 -11.59 0.05
C LEU A 69 -5.64 -12.21 1.30
N PRO A 70 -5.96 -13.44 1.75
CA PRO A 70 -5.32 -14.02 2.93
C PRO A 70 -3.80 -14.16 2.78
N GLY A 71 -3.33 -14.56 1.59
CA GLY A 71 -1.91 -14.71 1.27
C GLY A 71 -1.18 -13.36 1.26
N ILE A 72 -1.76 -12.36 0.59
CA ILE A 72 -1.21 -11.00 0.53
C ILE A 72 -1.13 -10.39 1.92
N MET A 73 -2.15 -10.58 2.76
CA MET A 73 -2.14 -10.09 4.14
C MET A 73 -1.03 -10.74 4.96
N ALA A 74 -0.88 -12.07 4.89
CA ALA A 74 0.21 -12.77 5.57
C ALA A 74 1.59 -12.29 5.12
N GLU A 75 1.78 -12.10 3.81
CA GLU A 75 3.03 -11.59 3.23
C GLU A 75 3.30 -10.14 3.65
N ALA A 76 2.30 -9.25 3.62
CA ALA A 76 2.44 -7.86 4.04
C ALA A 76 2.94 -7.73 5.49
N PHE A 77 2.37 -8.51 6.41
CA PHE A 77 2.83 -8.55 7.79
C PHE A 77 4.23 -9.17 7.92
N ALA A 78 4.53 -10.24 7.18
CA ALA A 78 5.87 -10.84 7.17
C ALA A 78 6.94 -9.88 6.65
N VAL A 79 6.65 -9.10 5.60
CA VAL A 79 7.55 -8.08 5.04
C VAL A 79 7.72 -6.89 5.99
N ALA A 80 6.62 -6.42 6.60
CA ALA A 80 6.68 -5.30 7.56
C ALA A 80 7.53 -5.66 8.79
N MET A 81 7.28 -6.83 9.37
CA MET A 81 7.99 -7.36 10.56
C MET A 81 9.38 -7.91 10.25
N GLY A 82 9.64 -8.28 8.99
CA GLY A 82 10.95 -8.72 8.52
C GLY A 82 11.99 -7.60 8.60
N GLY A 83 13.25 -8.00 8.78
CA GLY A 83 14.39 -7.07 8.88
C GLY A 83 14.56 -6.16 7.65
N VAL A 84 15.55 -5.27 7.72
CA VAL A 84 15.81 -4.23 6.71
C VAL A 84 16.34 -4.85 5.42
N ARG A 85 15.44 -5.30 4.54
CA ARG A 85 15.72 -5.42 3.11
C ARG A 85 14.80 -4.43 2.39
N ALA A 86 15.13 -3.15 2.50
CA ALA A 86 14.77 -2.22 1.45
C ALA A 86 15.49 -2.71 0.19
N ARG A 87 14.75 -3.10 -0.86
CA ARG A 87 15.36 -3.47 -2.14
C ARG A 87 16.10 -2.23 -2.66
N SER A 88 17.42 -2.34 -2.78
CA SER A 88 18.28 -1.43 -3.55
C SER A 88 18.06 -1.65 -5.04
#